data_AF-A0A150L6G4-F1
#
_entry.id   AF-A0A150L6G4-F1
#
_cell.length_a   1.000
_cell.length_b   1.000
_cell.length_c   1.000
_cell.angle_alpha   90.00
_cell.angle_beta   90.00
_cell.angle_gamma   90.00
#
_symmetry.space_group_name_H-M   'P 1'
#
loop_
_entity.id
_entity.type
_entity.pdbx_description
1 polymer ?
#
loop_
_entity_poly.entity_id
_entity_poly.type
_entity_poly.pdbx_seq_one_letter_code
_entity_poly.pdbx_strand_id
1 'polypeptide(L)'
;MNNSIQVYNDKGKRVDQKNGHVNAKNSTILECGLNSKLPNGTYRIQWKAVSNDGHPVQGVIPFQIGSDSAVQDGTAIEAKSEGYTPQSDLIIIRWLQYFSNASYIGALFFLLLILQKDLVQNGYVKKAFKKILNYSLLLLFLSIIVSLPLMASIELTTSWKQVLNIETLKDMITNSAYGKTWLIQVGGLILLLIFTYLLHVKSKSLLYWISFIIGVGLILTKALTSHAASTTNVLLTVGMDFLHLLSASIWIGSLVVFVALLPLSRKVDTKNHYLEMIRRFSKWGIIILLVLTATGIFGSLLYIPSLRSLITTDYGRTLLGKVILLVIMIIFAAVNFTKGKRKSEKGVSPSLWGELLAGIIVLVLSVILTNLPTAMTSPGPIKESKTVNQGSKITFEATPNVIGKNTFAIDLKDRNGQPMKNIEQVVLTFTCQEMDMGEDTKTLLKVKEGKYEGMGMNFNMAGNWNVHVHVLTKDFETLDTDFKVMVGSQ
;
A
#
# COMPACT_ATOMS: atom_id res chain seq x y z
N MET A 1 -10.66 21.17 -9.48
CA MET A 1 -9.86 20.49 -10.53
C MET A 1 -8.54 20.08 -9.88
N ASN A 2 -8.33 18.78 -9.68
CA ASN A 2 -7.44 18.31 -8.60
C ASN A 2 -6.06 17.83 -9.09
N ASN A 3 -5.85 17.79 -10.40
CA ASN A 3 -4.54 17.55 -11.02
C ASN A 3 -4.00 18.87 -11.59
N SER A 4 -2.76 19.21 -11.26
CA SER A 4 -2.10 20.41 -11.74
C SER A 4 -0.61 20.18 -11.93
N ILE A 5 -0.05 20.80 -12.98
CA ILE A 5 1.38 20.85 -13.24
C ILE A 5 1.73 22.31 -13.59
N GLN A 6 2.78 22.82 -12.95
CA GLN A 6 3.19 24.21 -13.02
C GLN A 6 4.71 24.28 -13.03
N VAL A 7 5.28 25.19 -13.81
CA VAL A 7 6.74 25.29 -13.93
C VAL A 7 7.19 26.67 -13.50
N TYR A 8 8.19 26.72 -12.63
CA TYR A 8 8.74 27.94 -12.06
C TYR A 8 10.24 28.04 -12.32
N ASN A 9 10.75 29.25 -12.48
CA ASN A 9 12.20 29.50 -12.44
C ASN A 9 12.70 29.70 -11.00
N ASP A 10 14.01 29.85 -10.84
CA ASP A 10 14.74 30.22 -9.62
C ASP A 10 14.15 31.42 -8.86
N LYS A 11 13.63 32.43 -9.58
CA LYS A 11 12.97 33.63 -9.02
C LYS A 11 11.51 33.41 -8.62
N GLY A 12 10.99 32.19 -8.72
CA GLY A 12 9.59 31.85 -8.40
C GLY A 12 8.57 32.38 -9.41
N LYS A 13 9.00 32.83 -10.60
CA LYS A 13 8.11 33.24 -11.69
C LYS A 13 7.64 32.00 -12.44
N ARG A 14 6.32 31.92 -12.71
CA ARG A 14 5.73 30.87 -13.53
C ARG A 14 6.15 31.01 -14.99
N VAL A 15 6.67 29.95 -15.59
CA VAL A 15 7.26 29.90 -16.94
C VAL A 15 6.60 28.89 -17.89
N ASP A 16 5.53 28.21 -17.45
CA ASP A 16 4.68 27.40 -18.32
C ASP A 16 3.59 28.25 -19.02
N GLN A 17 2.99 27.66 -20.05
CA GLN A 17 1.90 28.24 -20.84
C GLN A 17 0.54 28.24 -20.12
N LYS A 18 0.50 27.81 -18.85
CA LYS A 18 -0.72 27.71 -18.03
C LYS A 18 -1.80 26.79 -18.57
N ASN A 19 -1.41 25.82 -19.40
CA ASN A 19 -2.26 24.83 -20.04
C ASN A 19 -2.05 23.42 -19.46
N GLY A 20 -1.70 23.31 -18.18
CA GLY A 20 -1.52 22.01 -17.52
C GLY A 20 -2.81 21.18 -17.54
N HIS A 21 -2.75 19.98 -18.09
CA HIS A 21 -3.90 19.09 -18.22
C HIS A 21 -3.48 17.62 -18.23
N VAL A 22 -4.42 16.74 -17.90
CA VAL A 22 -4.25 15.29 -18.08
C VAL A 22 -4.40 14.98 -19.57
N ASN A 23 -3.48 14.22 -20.13
CA ASN A 23 -3.51 13.85 -21.54
C ASN A 23 -4.82 13.11 -21.88
N ALA A 24 -5.50 13.55 -22.94
CA ALA A 24 -6.82 13.02 -23.31
C ALA A 24 -6.80 11.54 -23.77
N LYS A 25 -5.66 11.06 -24.27
CA LYS A 25 -5.49 9.68 -24.75
C LYS A 25 -4.93 8.76 -23.67
N ASN A 26 -4.20 9.32 -22.70
CA ASN A 26 -3.60 8.55 -21.62
C ASN A 26 -3.74 9.27 -20.27
N SER A 27 -4.64 8.77 -19.42
CA SER A 27 -4.90 9.36 -18.10
C SER A 27 -3.75 9.25 -17.11
N THR A 28 -2.66 8.53 -17.44
CA THR A 28 -1.45 8.46 -16.60
C THR A 28 -0.44 9.58 -16.89
N ILE A 29 -0.71 10.44 -17.89
CA ILE A 29 0.19 11.52 -18.29
C ILE A 29 -0.43 12.87 -17.89
N LEU A 30 0.33 13.66 -17.16
CA LEU A 30 0.03 15.06 -16.85
C LEU A 30 1.04 15.94 -17.59
N GLU A 31 0.56 16.82 -18.47
CA GLU A 31 1.43 17.58 -19.38
C GLU A 31 1.12 19.09 -19.35
N CYS A 32 2.14 19.91 -19.55
CA CYS A 32 2.00 21.34 -19.81
C CYS A 32 3.05 21.80 -20.83
N GLY A 33 2.69 22.84 -21.59
CA GLY A 33 3.63 23.50 -22.50
C GLY A 33 4.54 24.47 -21.75
N LEU A 34 5.79 24.56 -22.17
CA LEU A 34 6.74 25.57 -21.71
C LEU A 34 6.72 26.80 -22.63
N ASN A 35 7.04 27.98 -22.07
CA ASN A 35 7.31 29.15 -22.89
C ASN A 35 8.58 28.93 -23.72
N SER A 36 8.60 29.41 -24.96
CA SER A 36 9.77 29.26 -25.83
C SER A 36 10.97 30.07 -25.32
N LYS A 37 12.18 29.58 -25.58
CA LYS A 37 13.47 30.24 -25.25
C LYS A 37 13.66 30.53 -23.75
N LEU A 38 13.47 29.51 -22.91
CA LEU A 38 13.86 29.60 -21.51
C LEU A 38 15.39 29.81 -21.40
N PRO A 39 15.88 30.81 -20.64
CA PRO A 39 17.31 31.03 -20.45
C PRO A 39 17.97 29.85 -19.72
N ASN A 40 19.30 29.79 -19.75
CA ASN A 40 20.03 28.84 -18.91
C ASN A 40 19.78 29.16 -17.43
N GLY A 41 19.51 28.13 -16.63
CA GLY A 41 19.18 28.30 -15.22
C GLY A 41 18.50 27.08 -14.61
N THR A 42 18.17 27.18 -13.32
CA THR A 42 17.45 26.15 -12.57
C THR A 42 15.95 26.43 -12.59
N TYR A 43 15.19 25.36 -12.78
CA TYR A 43 13.73 25.35 -12.85
C TYR A 43 13.17 24.29 -11.93
N ARG A 44 11.87 24.40 -11.62
CA ARG A 44 11.14 23.39 -10.87
C ARG A 44 9.76 23.15 -11.45
N ILE A 45 9.41 21.89 -11.57
CA ILE A 45 8.07 21.43 -11.91
C ILE A 45 7.36 21.15 -10.59
N GLN A 46 6.37 21.95 -10.25
CA GLN A 46 5.46 21.68 -9.14
C GLN A 46 4.24 20.97 -9.68
N TRP A 47 3.95 19.79 -9.15
CA TRP A 47 2.82 18.98 -9.58
C TRP A 47 1.99 18.52 -8.39
N LYS A 48 0.68 18.38 -8.62
CA LYS A 48 -0.28 17.75 -7.73
C LYS A 48 -1.14 16.84 -8.59
N ALA A 49 -1.33 15.60 -8.16
CA ALA A 49 -2.20 14.65 -8.82
C ALA A 49 -2.95 13.83 -7.79
N VAL A 50 -4.13 13.36 -8.15
CA VAL A 50 -4.92 12.43 -7.34
C VAL A 50 -4.80 11.06 -8.00
N SER A 51 -4.19 10.13 -7.28
CA SER A 51 -4.01 8.77 -7.76
C SER A 51 -5.35 8.02 -7.84
N ASN A 52 -5.39 6.91 -8.58
CA ASN A 52 -6.60 6.08 -8.73
C ASN A 52 -7.12 5.51 -7.40
N ASP A 53 -6.24 5.37 -6.42
CA ASP A 53 -6.58 4.97 -5.04
C ASP A 53 -7.18 6.12 -4.20
N GLY A 54 -7.30 7.30 -4.79
CA GLY A 54 -7.90 8.50 -4.23
C GLY A 54 -6.91 9.43 -3.53
N HIS A 55 -5.70 9.00 -3.18
CA HIS A 55 -4.82 9.86 -2.40
C HIS A 55 -4.21 10.97 -3.26
N PRO A 56 -4.19 12.22 -2.76
CA PRO A 56 -3.40 13.27 -3.38
C PRO A 56 -1.92 12.96 -3.18
N VAL A 57 -1.18 13.07 -4.26
CA VAL A 57 0.28 13.04 -4.30
C VAL A 57 0.74 14.34 -4.91
N GLN A 58 1.76 14.94 -4.32
CA GLN A 58 2.33 16.18 -4.82
C GLN A 58 3.84 16.14 -4.71
N GLY A 59 4.49 16.87 -5.60
CA GLY A 59 5.93 16.94 -5.57
C GLY A 59 6.50 18.10 -6.35
N VAL A 60 7.80 18.25 -6.16
CA VAL A 60 8.62 19.21 -6.89
C VAL A 60 9.74 18.44 -7.58
N ILE A 61 9.80 18.53 -8.91
CA ILE A 61 10.89 17.98 -9.71
C ILE A 61 11.78 19.15 -10.16
N PRO A 62 12.97 19.32 -9.58
CA PRO A 62 13.93 20.30 -10.07
C PRO A 62 14.55 19.82 -11.39
N PHE A 63 14.84 20.74 -12.30
CA PHE A 63 15.60 20.47 -13.51
C PHE A 63 16.41 21.71 -13.93
N GLN A 64 17.37 21.53 -14.83
CA GLN A 64 18.26 22.59 -15.29
C GLN A 64 18.28 22.68 -16.81
N ILE A 65 18.45 23.89 -17.32
CA ILE A 65 18.73 24.17 -18.73
C ILE A 65 20.12 24.82 -18.81
N GLY A 66 21.04 24.26 -19.61
CA GLY A 66 22.44 24.72 -19.76
C GLY A 66 23.45 24.10 -18.76
N SER A 67 24.75 24.32 -18.97
CA SER A 67 25.85 23.63 -18.26
C SER A 67 26.47 24.39 -17.05
N ASP A 68 26.55 23.66 -15.93
CA ASP A 68 27.39 23.66 -14.70
C ASP A 68 28.14 24.87 -14.10
N SER A 69 28.24 26.05 -14.70
CA SER A 69 29.05 27.14 -14.10
C SER A 69 28.27 28.19 -13.30
N ALA A 70 26.94 28.11 -13.21
CA ALA A 70 26.10 29.21 -12.70
C ALA A 70 25.45 28.97 -11.32
N VAL A 71 25.64 27.82 -10.67
CA VAL A 71 24.93 27.51 -9.42
C VAL A 71 25.90 27.06 -8.32
N GLN A 72 26.74 27.98 -7.85
CA GLN A 72 27.39 27.85 -6.54
C GLN A 72 26.58 28.52 -5.40
N ASP A 73 25.57 29.36 -5.68
CA ASP A 73 24.92 30.19 -4.64
C ASP A 73 23.37 30.29 -4.72
N GLY A 74 22.69 29.36 -5.40
CA GLY A 74 21.23 29.31 -5.41
C GLY A 74 20.69 28.40 -4.30
N THR A 75 19.75 28.87 -3.46
CA THR A 75 18.97 28.04 -2.53
C THR A 75 18.52 26.76 -3.23
N ALA A 76 19.12 25.63 -2.87
CA ALA A 76 18.82 24.34 -3.48
C ALA A 76 17.32 24.06 -3.36
N ILE A 77 16.63 24.03 -4.51
CA ILE A 77 15.22 23.61 -4.54
C ILE A 77 15.23 22.12 -4.26
N GLU A 78 14.87 21.73 -3.04
CA GLU A 78 14.78 20.32 -2.68
C GLU A 78 13.68 19.66 -3.51
N ALA A 79 14.04 18.58 -4.19
CA ALA A 79 13.06 17.64 -4.67
C ALA A 79 12.37 17.06 -3.46
N LYS A 80 11.12 17.44 -3.26
CA LYS A 80 10.29 16.94 -2.19
C LYS A 80 9.03 16.40 -2.81
N SER A 81 8.86 15.10 -2.74
CA SER A 81 7.59 14.43 -2.95
C SER A 81 6.98 14.19 -1.58
N GLU A 82 5.82 14.76 -1.30
CA GLU A 82 5.11 14.50 -0.05
C GLU A 82 4.02 13.46 -0.32
N GLY A 83 4.24 12.26 0.21
CA GLY A 83 3.19 11.27 0.36
C GLY A 83 2.26 11.63 1.53
N TYR A 84 1.00 11.20 1.46
CA TYR A 84 0.08 11.36 2.57
C TYR A 84 0.38 10.36 3.69
N THR A 85 0.64 10.83 4.90
CA THR A 85 0.75 9.96 6.09
C THR A 85 -0.63 9.74 6.69
N PRO A 86 -1.08 8.48 6.88
CA PRO A 86 -2.42 8.21 7.39
C PRO A 86 -2.63 8.76 8.79
N GLN A 87 -3.62 9.63 8.94
CA GLN A 87 -4.05 10.16 10.24
C GLN A 87 -5.01 9.20 10.94
N SER A 88 -5.22 9.41 12.25
CA SER A 88 -6.04 8.52 13.07
C SER A 88 -7.49 8.42 12.60
N ASP A 89 -8.06 9.49 12.05
CA ASP A 89 -9.42 9.50 11.50
C ASP A 89 -9.57 8.55 10.31
N LEU A 90 -8.64 8.61 9.35
CA LEU A 90 -8.58 7.65 8.25
C LEU A 90 -8.42 6.21 8.75
N ILE A 91 -7.49 6.00 9.69
CA ILE A 91 -7.22 4.66 10.24
C ILE A 91 -8.49 4.08 10.85
N ILE A 92 -9.19 4.86 11.68
CA ILE A 92 -10.42 4.44 12.36
C ILE A 92 -11.54 4.18 11.36
N ILE A 93 -11.80 5.11 10.43
CA ILE A 93 -12.91 5.00 9.47
C ILE A 93 -12.73 3.79 8.56
N ARG A 94 -11.52 3.60 8.00
CA ARG A 94 -11.23 2.43 7.14
C ARG A 94 -11.21 1.13 7.92
N TRP A 95 -10.67 1.14 9.14
CA TRP A 95 -10.68 -0.05 10.00
C TRP A 95 -12.12 -0.48 10.33
N LEU A 96 -12.99 0.48 10.68
CA LEU A 96 -14.41 0.23 10.89
C LEU A 96 -15.06 -0.35 9.63
N GLN A 97 -14.74 0.18 8.46
CA GLN A 97 -15.28 -0.31 7.19
C GLN A 97 -14.83 -1.76 6.90
N TYR A 98 -13.54 -2.08 7.04
CA TYR A 98 -13.04 -3.44 6.84
C TYR A 98 -13.58 -4.42 7.88
N PHE A 99 -13.57 -4.05 9.16
CA PHE A 99 -14.05 -4.91 10.24
C PHE A 99 -15.56 -5.18 10.14
N SER A 100 -16.36 -4.15 9.84
CA SER A 100 -17.80 -4.30 9.67
C SER A 100 -18.15 -5.16 8.45
N ASN A 101 -17.51 -4.94 7.31
CA ASN A 101 -17.74 -5.73 6.12
C ASN A 101 -17.31 -7.20 6.32
N ALA A 102 -16.14 -7.42 6.94
CA ALA A 102 -15.66 -8.75 7.32
C ALA A 102 -16.66 -9.46 8.24
N SER A 103 -17.11 -8.79 9.30
CA SER A 103 -18.08 -9.33 10.25
C SER A 103 -19.41 -9.71 9.58
N TYR A 104 -19.91 -8.87 8.67
CA TYR A 104 -21.16 -9.11 7.95
C TYR A 104 -21.04 -10.32 7.00
N ILE A 105 -20.01 -10.33 6.15
CA ILE A 105 -19.77 -11.39 5.16
C ILE A 105 -19.41 -12.71 5.82
N GLY A 106 -18.54 -12.69 6.82
CA GLY A 106 -18.18 -13.87 7.58
C GLY A 106 -19.39 -14.45 8.32
N ALA A 107 -20.28 -13.63 8.87
CA ALA A 107 -21.53 -14.12 9.46
C ALA A 107 -22.44 -14.81 8.45
N LEU A 108 -22.62 -14.24 7.25
CA LEU A 108 -23.42 -14.87 6.20
C LEU A 108 -22.77 -16.15 5.67
N PHE A 109 -21.46 -16.14 5.41
CA PHE A 109 -20.70 -17.33 5.02
C PHE A 109 -20.87 -18.45 6.07
N PHE A 110 -20.71 -18.10 7.34
CA PHE A 110 -20.84 -19.06 8.43
C PHE A 110 -22.25 -19.66 8.49
N LEU A 111 -23.29 -18.83 8.36
CA LEU A 111 -24.68 -19.28 8.36
C LEU A 111 -24.99 -20.19 7.17
N LEU A 112 -24.47 -19.85 5.98
CA LEU A 112 -24.73 -20.58 4.73
C LEU A 112 -23.98 -21.91 4.64
N LEU A 113 -22.72 -21.96 5.10
CA LEU A 113 -21.80 -23.06 4.78
C LEU A 113 -21.30 -23.85 6.00
N ILE A 114 -21.32 -23.26 7.20
CA ILE A 114 -20.73 -23.87 8.40
C ILE A 114 -21.81 -24.33 9.39
N LEU A 115 -22.78 -23.46 9.67
CA LEU A 115 -23.82 -23.68 10.68
C LEU A 115 -24.68 -24.90 10.34
N GLN A 116 -24.95 -25.72 11.35
CA GLN A 116 -25.82 -26.89 11.22
C GLN A 116 -27.29 -26.48 11.23
N LYS A 117 -28.12 -27.15 10.42
CA LYS A 117 -29.56 -26.84 10.28
C LYS A 117 -30.30 -26.87 11.63
N ASP A 118 -29.93 -27.79 12.51
CA ASP A 118 -30.57 -27.98 13.83
C ASP A 118 -30.33 -26.79 14.77
N LEU A 119 -29.19 -26.10 14.61
CA LEU A 119 -28.86 -24.91 15.39
C LEU A 119 -29.45 -23.61 14.82
N VAL A 120 -29.94 -23.60 13.58
CA VAL A 120 -30.52 -22.40 12.95
C VAL A 120 -31.75 -21.91 13.73
N GLN A 121 -32.54 -22.84 14.28
CA GLN A 121 -33.74 -22.52 15.07
C GLN A 121 -33.43 -22.21 16.54
N ASN A 122 -32.17 -22.36 16.99
CA ASN A 122 -31.80 -22.05 18.35
C ASN A 122 -31.90 -20.52 18.60
N GLY A 123 -32.73 -20.12 19.57
CA GLY A 123 -33.00 -18.71 19.84
C GLY A 123 -31.77 -17.87 20.20
N TYR A 124 -30.78 -18.47 20.88
CA TYR A 124 -29.51 -17.81 21.18
C TYR A 124 -28.68 -17.56 19.91
N VAL A 125 -28.53 -18.59 19.08
CA VAL A 125 -27.81 -18.52 17.80
C VAL A 125 -28.43 -17.46 16.90
N LYS A 126 -29.77 -17.51 16.72
CA LYS A 126 -30.51 -16.53 15.92
C LYS A 126 -30.31 -15.10 16.42
N LYS A 127 -30.35 -14.88 17.74
CA LYS A 127 -30.10 -13.56 18.36
C LYS A 127 -28.65 -13.10 18.15
N ALA A 128 -27.68 -14.00 18.24
CA ALA A 128 -26.26 -13.69 18.01
C ALA A 128 -26.02 -13.25 16.56
N PHE A 129 -26.49 -14.01 15.57
CA PHE A 129 -26.38 -13.63 14.15
C PHE A 129 -27.09 -12.31 13.85
N LYS A 130 -28.32 -12.12 14.35
CA LYS A 130 -29.07 -10.85 14.20
C LYS A 130 -28.28 -9.66 14.76
N LYS A 131 -27.67 -9.81 15.94
CA LYS A 131 -26.82 -8.77 16.52
C LYS A 131 -25.60 -8.49 15.65
N ILE A 132 -24.87 -9.52 15.21
CA ILE A 132 -23.69 -9.36 14.36
C ILE A 132 -24.05 -8.63 13.07
N LEU A 133 -25.09 -9.08 12.35
CA LEU A 133 -25.53 -8.47 11.10
C LEU A 133 -25.96 -7.00 11.30
N ASN A 134 -26.73 -6.68 12.35
CA ASN A 134 -27.20 -5.32 12.57
C ASN A 134 -26.08 -4.37 13.02
N TYR A 135 -25.18 -4.80 13.93
CA TYR A 135 -24.07 -3.97 14.35
C TYR A 135 -23.05 -3.78 13.24
N SER A 136 -22.71 -4.84 12.50
CA SER A 136 -21.84 -4.71 11.33
C SER A 136 -22.45 -3.76 10.29
N LEU A 137 -23.75 -3.88 9.99
CA LEU A 137 -24.41 -2.99 9.04
C LEU A 137 -24.46 -1.53 9.51
N LEU A 138 -24.70 -1.29 10.81
CA LEU A 138 -24.64 0.05 11.40
C LEU A 138 -23.24 0.67 11.29
N LEU A 139 -22.21 -0.09 11.66
CA LEU A 139 -20.82 0.38 11.57
C LEU A 139 -20.39 0.59 10.11
N LEU A 140 -20.84 -0.29 9.20
CA LEU A 140 -20.59 -0.17 7.78
C LEU A 140 -21.25 1.09 7.23
N PHE A 141 -22.50 1.37 7.61
CA PHE A 141 -23.22 2.59 7.26
C PHE A 141 -22.44 3.83 7.72
N LEU A 142 -22.10 3.90 9.00
CA LEU A 142 -21.36 5.05 9.56
C LEU A 142 -20.02 5.24 8.84
N SER A 143 -19.27 4.17 8.61
CA SER A 143 -17.97 4.24 7.93
C SER A 143 -18.07 4.72 6.49
N ILE A 144 -19.04 4.22 5.70
CA ILE A 144 -19.23 4.63 4.30
C ILE A 144 -19.64 6.10 4.26
N ILE A 145 -20.62 6.52 5.05
CA ILE A 145 -21.11 7.91 5.02
C ILE A 145 -20.01 8.90 5.42
N VAL A 146 -19.24 8.60 6.47
CA VAL A 146 -18.16 9.48 6.94
C VAL A 146 -16.92 9.43 6.02
N SER A 147 -16.77 8.40 5.18
CA SER A 147 -15.62 8.28 4.28
C SER A 147 -15.56 9.36 3.19
N LEU A 148 -16.70 9.93 2.77
CA LEU A 148 -16.73 10.99 1.75
C LEU A 148 -16.15 12.33 2.27
N PRO A 149 -16.61 12.89 3.40
CA PRO A 149 -16.02 14.11 3.95
C PRO A 149 -14.55 13.91 4.36
N LEU A 150 -14.18 12.72 4.85
CA LEU A 150 -12.77 12.36 5.10
C LEU A 150 -11.95 12.44 3.80
N MET A 151 -12.46 11.87 2.71
CA MET A 151 -11.73 11.90 1.45
C MET A 151 -11.53 13.35 0.98
N ALA A 152 -12.55 14.19 1.16
CA ALA A 152 -12.49 15.58 0.77
C ALA A 152 -11.55 16.40 1.67
N SER A 153 -11.42 16.08 2.97
CA SER A 153 -10.43 16.72 3.84
C SER A 153 -9.00 16.38 3.43
N ILE A 154 -8.77 15.14 3.01
CA ILE A 154 -7.46 14.68 2.53
C ILE A 154 -7.10 15.36 1.21
N GLU A 155 -8.00 15.35 0.23
CA GLU A 155 -7.75 15.89 -1.11
C GLU A 155 -7.55 17.41 -1.13
N LEU A 156 -8.35 18.13 -0.34
CA LEU A 156 -8.28 19.58 -0.22
C LEU A 156 -7.27 20.05 0.83
N THR A 157 -6.67 19.13 1.60
CA THR A 157 -5.78 19.46 2.72
C THR A 157 -6.42 20.47 3.69
N THR A 158 -7.71 20.29 3.98
CA THR A 158 -8.52 21.20 4.81
C THR A 158 -9.11 20.50 6.04
N SER A 159 -9.54 21.30 7.03
CA SER A 159 -10.13 20.79 8.26
C SER A 159 -11.57 20.28 8.06
N TRP A 160 -11.99 19.28 8.85
CA TRP A 160 -13.34 18.70 8.85
C TRP A 160 -14.49 19.71 8.78
N LYS A 161 -14.38 20.84 9.47
CA LYS A 161 -15.43 21.88 9.48
C LYS A 161 -15.67 22.50 8.11
N GLN A 162 -14.61 22.71 7.32
CA GLN A 162 -14.68 23.34 6.01
C GLN A 162 -15.27 22.39 4.97
N VAL A 163 -15.04 21.08 5.14
CA VAL A 163 -15.40 20.06 4.14
C VAL A 163 -16.84 19.58 4.25
N LEU A 164 -17.51 19.85 5.37
CA LEU A 164 -18.93 19.57 5.56
C LEU A 164 -19.85 20.53 4.80
N ASN A 165 -19.30 21.47 4.02
CA ASN A 165 -20.06 22.29 3.09
C ASN A 165 -20.66 21.43 1.96
N ILE A 166 -21.96 21.62 1.70
CA ILE A 166 -22.71 20.94 0.64
C ILE A 166 -22.05 21.12 -0.73
N GLU A 167 -21.51 22.30 -1.03
CA GLU A 167 -20.84 22.57 -2.31
C GLU A 167 -19.60 21.69 -2.50
N THR A 168 -18.78 21.56 -1.45
CA THR A 168 -17.57 20.73 -1.46
C THR A 168 -17.92 19.24 -1.59
N LEU A 169 -18.92 18.77 -0.86
CA LEU A 169 -19.38 17.38 -0.97
C LEU A 169 -20.00 17.09 -2.34
N LYS A 170 -20.75 18.03 -2.90
CA LYS A 170 -21.32 17.92 -4.25
C LYS A 170 -20.21 17.84 -5.29
N ASP A 171 -19.22 18.73 -5.23
CA ASP A 171 -18.06 18.72 -6.12
C ASP A 171 -17.30 17.39 -6.05
N MET A 172 -17.05 16.89 -4.84
CA MET A 172 -16.44 15.57 -4.62
C MET A 172 -17.25 14.45 -5.26
N ILE A 173 -18.58 14.43 -5.10
CA ILE A 173 -19.44 13.39 -5.67
C ILE A 173 -19.46 13.45 -7.21
N THR A 174 -19.51 14.65 -7.79
CA THR A 174 -19.67 14.82 -9.25
C THR A 174 -18.36 14.72 -10.02
N ASN A 175 -17.28 15.26 -9.45
CA ASN A 175 -16.04 15.53 -10.19
C ASN A 175 -14.86 14.66 -9.75
N SER A 176 -14.97 13.87 -8.67
CA SER A 176 -13.88 12.97 -8.26
C SER A 176 -14.15 11.51 -8.63
N ALA A 177 -13.07 10.75 -8.87
CA ALA A 177 -13.15 9.31 -9.09
C ALA A 177 -13.63 8.56 -7.84
N TYR A 178 -13.23 9.04 -6.65
CA TYR A 178 -13.68 8.49 -5.38
C TYR A 178 -15.19 8.65 -5.18
N GLY A 179 -15.76 9.82 -5.54
CA GLY A 179 -17.19 10.11 -5.43
C GLY A 179 -18.06 9.12 -6.19
N LYS A 180 -17.66 8.73 -7.40
CA LYS A 180 -18.34 7.70 -8.19
C LYS A 180 -18.33 6.34 -7.49
N THR A 181 -17.19 5.92 -6.96
CA THR A 181 -17.10 4.65 -6.22
C THR A 181 -17.88 4.71 -4.91
N TRP A 182 -17.89 5.85 -4.24
CA TRP A 182 -18.68 6.07 -3.04
C TRP A 182 -20.18 5.97 -3.31
N LEU A 183 -20.69 6.48 -4.43
CA LEU A 183 -22.09 6.31 -4.85
C LEU A 183 -22.45 4.82 -5.05
N ILE A 184 -21.55 4.04 -5.65
CA ILE A 184 -21.73 2.58 -5.80
C ILE A 184 -21.77 1.92 -4.41
N GLN A 185 -20.90 2.32 -3.48
CA GLN A 185 -20.91 1.83 -2.11
C GLN A 185 -22.20 2.17 -1.36
N VAL A 186 -22.72 3.39 -1.52
CA VAL A 186 -24.00 3.81 -0.93
C VAL A 186 -25.16 3.01 -1.52
N GLY A 187 -25.20 2.81 -2.84
CA GLY A 187 -26.20 1.97 -3.49
C GLY A 187 -26.17 0.52 -2.98
N GLY A 188 -24.98 -0.08 -2.91
CA GLY A 188 -24.79 -1.41 -2.33
C GLY A 188 -25.20 -1.49 -0.86
N LEU A 189 -24.89 -0.46 -0.06
CA LEU A 189 -25.28 -0.35 1.34
C LEU A 189 -26.81 -0.25 1.51
N ILE A 190 -27.50 0.52 0.67
CA ILE A 190 -28.97 0.61 0.68
C ILE A 190 -29.59 -0.75 0.36
N LEU A 191 -29.10 -1.45 -0.67
CA LEU A 191 -29.54 -2.81 -0.97
C LEU A 191 -29.28 -3.75 0.21
N LEU A 192 -28.11 -3.66 0.83
CA LEU A 192 -27.77 -4.47 2.00
C LEU A 192 -28.72 -4.20 3.18
N LEU A 193 -29.10 -2.94 3.43
CA LEU A 193 -30.11 -2.54 4.41
C LEU A 193 -31.47 -3.17 4.10
N ILE A 194 -31.94 -3.07 2.86
CA ILE A 194 -33.21 -3.66 2.41
C ILE A 194 -33.21 -5.18 2.61
N PHE A 195 -32.19 -5.88 2.08
CA PHE A 195 -32.14 -7.34 2.17
C PHE A 195 -31.92 -7.84 3.60
N THR A 196 -31.15 -7.12 4.43
CA THR A 196 -31.02 -7.43 5.86
C THR A 196 -32.35 -7.23 6.58
N TYR A 197 -33.09 -6.16 6.29
CA TYR A 197 -34.44 -5.98 6.83
C TYR A 197 -35.38 -7.12 6.39
N LEU A 198 -35.35 -7.50 5.11
CA LEU A 198 -36.14 -8.63 4.61
C LEU A 198 -35.78 -9.96 5.28
N LEU A 199 -34.52 -10.19 5.63
CA LEU A 199 -34.09 -11.37 6.42
C LEU A 199 -34.71 -11.42 7.81
N HIS A 200 -35.01 -10.26 8.42
CA HIS A 200 -35.68 -10.19 9.71
C HIS A 200 -37.16 -10.57 9.62
N VAL A 201 -37.80 -10.26 8.50
CA VAL A 201 -39.22 -10.54 8.25
C VAL A 201 -39.41 -11.95 7.67
N LYS A 202 -38.51 -12.39 6.80
CA LYS A 202 -38.59 -13.65 6.05
C LYS A 202 -37.25 -14.40 6.15
N SER A 203 -37.25 -15.59 6.74
CA SER A 203 -36.05 -16.44 6.83
C SER A 203 -35.92 -17.35 5.59
N LYS A 204 -35.73 -16.76 4.41
CA LYS A 204 -35.54 -17.50 3.14
C LYS A 204 -34.06 -17.62 2.79
N SER A 205 -33.61 -18.82 2.41
CA SER A 205 -32.20 -19.08 2.03
C SER A 205 -31.69 -18.17 0.92
N LEU A 206 -32.53 -17.83 -0.07
CA LEU A 206 -32.16 -16.97 -1.19
C LEU A 206 -31.75 -15.55 -0.72
N LEU A 207 -32.41 -15.01 0.31
CA LEU A 207 -32.10 -13.67 0.82
C LEU A 207 -30.71 -13.61 1.46
N TYR A 208 -30.26 -14.68 2.12
CA TYR A 208 -28.91 -14.76 2.68
C TYR A 208 -27.84 -14.76 1.58
N TRP A 209 -28.08 -15.48 0.47
CA TRP A 209 -27.20 -15.47 -0.70
C TRP A 209 -27.14 -14.10 -1.38
N ILE A 210 -28.29 -13.44 -1.55
CA ILE A 210 -28.33 -12.09 -2.14
C ILE A 210 -27.55 -11.10 -1.25
N SER A 211 -27.80 -11.09 0.06
CA SER A 211 -27.03 -10.26 1.01
C SER A 211 -25.53 -10.56 0.98
N PHE A 212 -25.16 -11.84 0.83
CA PHE A 212 -23.76 -12.26 0.73
C PHE A 212 -23.11 -11.70 -0.53
N ILE A 213 -23.76 -11.84 -1.69
CA ILE A 213 -23.26 -11.32 -2.98
C ILE A 213 -23.13 -9.80 -2.95
N ILE A 214 -24.10 -9.08 -2.37
CA ILE A 214 -24.02 -7.62 -2.24
C ILE A 214 -22.84 -7.22 -1.35
N GLY A 215 -22.64 -7.88 -0.21
CA GLY A 215 -21.49 -7.63 0.68
C GLY A 215 -20.15 -7.90 -0.03
N VAL A 216 -20.05 -9.00 -0.77
CA VAL A 216 -18.87 -9.31 -1.60
C VAL A 216 -18.65 -8.22 -2.66
N GLY A 217 -19.71 -7.70 -3.28
CA GLY A 217 -19.63 -6.55 -4.19
C GLY A 217 -19.05 -5.30 -3.53
N LEU A 218 -19.38 -5.04 -2.26
CA LEU A 218 -18.76 -3.93 -1.50
C LEU A 218 -17.26 -4.16 -1.27
N ILE A 219 -16.78 -5.40 -1.09
CA ILE A 219 -15.33 -5.69 -1.06
C ILE A 219 -14.69 -5.34 -2.39
N LEU A 220 -15.31 -5.71 -3.51
CA LEU A 220 -14.78 -5.43 -4.85
C LEU A 220 -14.56 -3.92 -5.06
N THR A 221 -15.49 -3.08 -4.58
CA THR A 221 -15.29 -1.61 -4.66
C THR A 221 -14.04 -1.13 -3.92
N LYS A 222 -13.57 -1.85 -2.90
CA LYS A 222 -12.33 -1.51 -2.18
C LYS A 222 -11.07 -1.94 -2.93
N ALA A 223 -11.12 -3.08 -3.60
CA ALA A 223 -10.03 -3.51 -4.47
C ALA A 223 -9.86 -2.58 -5.68
N LEU A 224 -10.97 -2.00 -6.17
CA LEU A 224 -10.96 -1.00 -7.25
C LEU A 224 -10.39 0.37 -6.83
N THR A 225 -10.25 0.63 -5.54
CA THR A 225 -9.69 1.89 -5.00
C THR A 225 -8.41 1.64 -4.18
N SER A 226 -7.71 0.54 -4.41
CA SER A 226 -6.44 0.23 -3.74
C SER A 226 -5.24 0.46 -4.67
N HIS A 227 -4.02 0.27 -4.17
CA HIS A 227 -2.78 0.26 -4.97
C HIS A 227 -2.81 -0.74 -6.13
N ALA A 228 -3.72 -1.72 -6.12
CA ALA A 228 -3.90 -2.63 -7.24
C ALA A 228 -4.42 -1.90 -8.49
N ALA A 229 -5.25 -0.88 -8.31
CA ALA A 229 -5.90 -0.12 -9.39
C ALA A 229 -4.96 0.88 -10.10
N SER A 230 -3.71 1.02 -9.65
CA SER A 230 -2.69 1.91 -10.24
C SER A 230 -1.58 1.15 -10.99
N THR A 231 -1.84 -0.09 -11.41
CA THR A 231 -0.86 -0.98 -12.07
C THR A 231 -1.20 -1.21 -13.55
N THR A 232 -0.24 -1.69 -14.34
CA THR A 232 -0.42 -1.93 -15.79
C THR A 232 -1.48 -3.00 -16.09
N ASN A 233 -1.52 -4.10 -15.33
CA ASN A 233 -2.51 -5.16 -15.48
C ASN A 233 -3.56 -5.09 -14.37
N VAL A 234 -4.44 -4.09 -14.48
CA VAL A 234 -5.49 -3.76 -13.49
C VAL A 234 -6.36 -4.96 -13.16
N LEU A 235 -6.78 -5.77 -14.15
CA LEU A 235 -7.70 -6.89 -13.90
C LEU A 235 -7.09 -7.95 -12.99
N LEU A 236 -5.83 -8.34 -13.25
CA LEU A 236 -5.14 -9.35 -12.45
C LEU A 236 -4.86 -8.85 -11.03
N THR A 237 -4.34 -7.63 -10.89
CA THR A 237 -3.96 -7.07 -9.60
C THR A 237 -5.17 -6.77 -8.72
N VAL A 238 -6.23 -6.17 -9.28
CA VAL A 238 -7.51 -5.96 -8.57
C VAL A 238 -8.15 -7.29 -8.22
N GLY A 239 -8.08 -8.29 -9.11
CA GLY A 239 -8.57 -9.65 -8.83
C GLY A 239 -7.86 -10.29 -7.64
N MET A 240 -6.53 -10.21 -7.59
CA MET A 240 -5.73 -10.73 -6.48
C MET A 240 -6.01 -10.00 -5.16
N ASP A 241 -6.12 -8.67 -5.20
CA ASP A 241 -6.46 -7.86 -4.02
C ASP A 241 -7.88 -8.16 -3.52
N PHE A 242 -8.85 -8.29 -4.43
CA PHE A 242 -10.21 -8.72 -4.11
C PHE A 242 -10.24 -10.09 -3.43
N LEU A 243 -9.54 -11.08 -3.99
CA LEU A 243 -9.45 -12.43 -3.42
C LEU A 243 -8.78 -12.42 -2.04
N HIS A 244 -7.76 -11.58 -1.85
CA HIS A 244 -7.10 -11.38 -0.56
C HIS A 244 -8.08 -10.82 0.48
N LEU A 245 -8.75 -9.72 0.15
CA LEU A 245 -9.73 -9.05 1.03
C LEU A 245 -10.93 -9.94 1.33
N LEU A 246 -11.44 -10.70 0.36
CA LEU A 246 -12.55 -11.64 0.56
C LEU A 246 -12.14 -12.77 1.52
N SER A 247 -10.95 -13.36 1.31
CA SER A 247 -10.40 -14.41 2.17
C SER A 247 -10.21 -13.93 3.61
N ALA A 248 -9.61 -12.75 3.79
CA ALA A 248 -9.45 -12.11 5.11
C ALA A 248 -10.82 -11.84 5.77
N SER A 249 -11.78 -11.34 4.98
CA SER A 249 -13.13 -11.01 5.46
C SER A 249 -13.87 -12.24 5.96
N ILE A 250 -13.82 -13.35 5.22
CA ILE A 250 -14.45 -14.61 5.62
C ILE A 250 -13.77 -15.18 6.87
N TRP A 251 -12.44 -15.15 6.96
CA TRP A 251 -11.71 -15.67 8.12
C TRP A 251 -12.03 -14.87 9.39
N ILE A 252 -11.77 -13.56 9.38
CA ILE A 252 -11.95 -12.69 10.55
C ILE A 252 -13.42 -12.62 10.95
N GLY A 253 -14.34 -12.50 9.99
CA GLY A 253 -15.76 -12.49 10.29
C GLY A 253 -16.27 -13.82 10.86
N SER A 254 -15.75 -14.95 10.41
CA SER A 254 -16.07 -16.26 11.02
C SER A 254 -15.54 -16.37 12.44
N LEU A 255 -14.40 -15.78 12.77
CA LEU A 255 -13.89 -15.70 14.14
C LEU A 255 -14.80 -14.89 15.06
N VAL A 256 -15.36 -13.77 14.57
CA VAL A 256 -16.39 -13.00 15.29
C VAL A 256 -17.58 -13.89 15.64
N VAL A 257 -18.05 -14.72 14.71
CA VAL A 257 -19.13 -15.69 14.96
C VAL A 257 -18.71 -16.76 15.97
N PHE A 258 -17.53 -17.35 15.84
CA PHE A 258 -17.04 -18.37 16.77
C PHE A 258 -16.94 -17.84 18.21
N VAL A 259 -16.47 -16.60 18.37
CA VAL A 259 -16.38 -15.93 19.66
C VAL A 259 -17.78 -15.60 20.20
N ALA A 260 -18.69 -15.11 19.36
CA ALA A 260 -20.07 -14.84 19.76
C ALA A 260 -20.82 -16.11 20.17
N LEU A 261 -20.52 -17.26 19.55
CA LEU A 261 -21.12 -18.56 19.85
C LEU A 261 -20.35 -19.38 20.89
N LEU A 262 -19.29 -18.82 21.46
CA LEU A 262 -18.44 -19.49 22.44
C LEU A 262 -19.19 -20.07 23.65
N PRO A 263 -20.28 -19.46 24.16
CA PRO A 263 -21.08 -20.07 25.24
C PRO A 263 -21.64 -21.45 24.88
N LEU A 264 -21.84 -21.78 23.61
CA LEU A 264 -22.26 -23.12 23.18
C LEU A 264 -21.19 -24.18 23.44
N SER A 265 -19.91 -23.80 23.45
CA SER A 265 -18.80 -24.72 23.76
C SER A 265 -18.76 -25.17 25.23
N ARG A 266 -19.45 -24.45 26.12
CA ARG A 266 -19.43 -24.66 27.57
C ARG A 266 -20.60 -25.55 28.06
N LYS A 267 -21.66 -25.71 27.26
CA LYS A 267 -22.82 -26.55 27.61
C LYS A 267 -22.65 -27.95 27.03
N VAL A 268 -22.97 -28.99 27.82
CA VAL A 268 -22.80 -30.40 27.43
C VAL A 268 -23.49 -30.72 26.09
N ASP A 269 -24.76 -30.31 25.94
CA ASP A 269 -25.58 -30.65 24.77
C ASP A 269 -25.12 -29.94 23.48
N THR A 270 -24.57 -28.73 23.60
CA THR A 270 -24.16 -27.92 22.43
C THR A 270 -22.66 -27.94 22.17
N LYS A 271 -21.86 -28.54 23.05
CA LYS A 271 -20.40 -28.66 22.90
C LYS A 271 -20.01 -29.41 21.64
N ASN A 272 -20.67 -30.54 21.36
CA ASN A 272 -20.40 -31.34 20.16
C ASN A 272 -20.73 -30.58 18.87
N HIS A 273 -21.84 -29.83 18.88
CA HIS A 273 -22.22 -28.97 17.76
C HIS A 273 -21.16 -27.88 17.51
N TYR A 274 -20.62 -27.27 18.57
CA TYR A 274 -19.56 -26.28 18.46
C TYR A 274 -18.25 -26.84 17.87
N LEU A 275 -17.81 -28.01 18.34
CA LEU A 275 -16.63 -28.68 17.81
C LEU A 275 -16.80 -29.08 16.34
N GLU A 276 -18.01 -29.45 15.93
CA GLU A 276 -18.31 -29.76 14.54
C GLU A 276 -18.31 -28.50 13.65
N MET A 277 -18.77 -27.34 14.14
CA MET A 277 -18.58 -26.07 13.44
C MET A 277 -17.09 -25.76 13.21
N ILE A 278 -16.22 -25.98 14.21
CA ILE A 278 -14.76 -25.83 14.04
C ILE A 278 -14.24 -26.76 12.94
N ARG A 279 -14.63 -28.04 12.94
CA ARG A 279 -14.20 -29.01 11.93
C ARG A 279 -14.61 -28.63 10.51
N ARG A 280 -15.85 -28.20 10.33
CA ARG A 280 -16.37 -27.73 9.03
C ARG A 280 -15.63 -26.50 8.56
N PHE A 281 -15.44 -25.52 9.44
CA PHE A 281 -14.70 -24.31 9.10
C PHE A 281 -13.23 -24.62 8.80
N SER A 282 -12.61 -25.58 9.46
CA SER A 282 -11.19 -25.90 9.24
C SER A 282 -10.88 -26.33 7.81
N LYS A 283 -11.81 -27.03 7.13
CA LYS A 283 -11.66 -27.36 5.69
C LYS A 283 -11.62 -26.11 4.82
N TRP A 284 -12.53 -25.17 5.10
CA TRP A 284 -12.55 -23.85 4.44
C TRP A 284 -11.35 -23.00 4.83
N GLY A 285 -10.92 -23.06 6.09
CA GLY A 285 -9.78 -22.32 6.63
C GLY A 285 -8.48 -22.63 5.88
N ILE A 286 -8.26 -23.88 5.47
CA ILE A 286 -7.10 -24.25 4.63
C ILE A 286 -7.18 -23.56 3.26
N ILE A 287 -8.33 -23.60 2.60
CA ILE A 287 -8.52 -22.95 1.28
C ILE A 287 -8.32 -21.44 1.41
N ILE A 288 -8.96 -20.82 2.41
CA ILE A 288 -8.86 -19.39 2.70
C ILE A 288 -7.41 -19.01 2.99
N LEU A 289 -6.68 -19.79 3.79
CA LEU A 289 -5.27 -19.56 4.09
C LEU A 289 -4.39 -19.65 2.84
N LEU A 290 -4.63 -20.65 1.98
CA LEU A 290 -3.88 -20.81 0.73
C LEU A 290 -4.11 -19.62 -0.21
N VAL A 291 -5.35 -19.21 -0.41
CA VAL A 291 -5.69 -18.03 -1.22
C VAL A 291 -5.08 -16.76 -0.63
N LEU A 292 -5.21 -16.55 0.68
CA LEU A 292 -4.66 -15.39 1.38
C LEU A 292 -3.13 -15.31 1.25
N THR A 293 -2.45 -16.45 1.40
CA THR A 293 -0.99 -16.55 1.30
C THR A 293 -0.52 -16.33 -0.14
N ALA A 294 -1.15 -16.99 -1.13
CA ALA A 294 -0.78 -16.85 -2.53
C ALA A 294 -0.99 -15.41 -3.04
N THR A 295 -2.14 -14.81 -2.72
CA THR A 295 -2.43 -13.40 -3.07
C THR A 295 -1.53 -12.41 -2.32
N GLY A 296 -1.18 -12.70 -1.07
CA GLY A 296 -0.25 -11.89 -0.29
C GLY A 296 1.19 -11.94 -0.82
N ILE A 297 1.67 -13.11 -1.24
CA ILE A 297 2.97 -13.28 -1.91
C ILE A 297 2.97 -12.51 -3.24
N PHE A 298 1.91 -12.66 -4.04
CA PHE A 298 1.75 -11.91 -5.29
C PHE A 298 1.86 -10.39 -5.06
N GLY A 299 1.11 -9.84 -4.10
CA GLY A 299 1.19 -8.42 -3.76
C GLY A 299 2.57 -8.00 -3.25
N SER A 300 3.23 -8.85 -2.46
CA SER A 300 4.57 -8.57 -1.94
C SER A 300 5.61 -8.46 -3.05
N LEU A 301 5.57 -9.37 -4.04
CA LEU A 301 6.46 -9.35 -5.20
C LEU A 301 6.21 -8.15 -6.11
N LEU A 302 4.99 -7.61 -6.11
CA LEU A 302 4.64 -6.44 -6.91
C LEU A 302 5.10 -5.12 -6.27
N TYR A 303 5.07 -5.02 -4.94
CA TYR A 303 5.29 -3.76 -4.23
C TYR A 303 6.63 -3.66 -3.49
N ILE A 304 7.40 -4.75 -3.38
CA ILE A 304 8.70 -4.78 -2.70
C ILE A 304 9.79 -5.18 -3.68
N PRO A 305 10.68 -4.25 -4.07
CA PRO A 305 11.69 -4.53 -5.09
C PRO A 305 12.87 -5.36 -4.57
N SER A 306 13.11 -5.36 -3.26
CA SER A 306 14.24 -6.08 -2.66
C SER A 306 13.98 -6.51 -1.22
N LEU A 307 14.70 -7.53 -0.76
CA LEU A 307 14.69 -7.96 0.65
C LEU A 307 15.14 -6.84 1.60
N ARG A 308 15.99 -5.92 1.13
CA ARG A 308 16.43 -4.80 1.94
C ARG A 308 15.30 -3.81 2.16
N SER A 309 14.53 -3.52 1.11
CA SER A 309 13.35 -2.66 1.20
C SER A 309 12.29 -3.22 2.17
N LEU A 310 12.23 -4.54 2.37
CA LEU A 310 11.36 -5.16 3.38
C LEU A 310 11.69 -4.72 4.82
N ILE A 311 12.95 -4.41 5.14
CA ILE A 311 13.38 -4.06 6.51
C ILE A 311 13.73 -2.58 6.68
N THR A 312 14.03 -1.87 5.59
CA THR A 312 14.40 -0.43 5.64
C THR A 312 13.20 0.49 5.44
N THR A 313 12.18 0.08 4.68
CA THR A 313 11.01 0.91 4.38
C THR A 313 9.89 0.73 5.40
N ASP A 314 9.08 1.77 5.62
CA ASP A 314 7.91 1.68 6.51
C ASP A 314 6.85 0.72 5.97
N TYR A 315 6.69 0.67 4.64
CA TYR A 315 5.84 -0.30 3.97
C TYR A 315 6.27 -1.74 4.28
N GLY A 316 7.56 -2.03 4.10
CA GLY A 316 8.15 -3.35 4.36
C GLY A 316 8.03 -3.77 5.82
N ARG A 317 8.34 -2.87 6.76
CA ARG A 317 8.22 -3.14 8.20
C ARG A 317 6.77 -3.41 8.62
N THR A 318 5.82 -2.66 8.07
CA THR A 318 4.38 -2.87 8.33
C THR A 318 3.92 -4.23 7.78
N LEU A 319 4.36 -4.60 6.57
CA LEU A 319 4.09 -5.92 6.00
C LEU A 319 4.68 -7.03 6.88
N LEU A 320 5.92 -6.87 7.35
CA LEU A 320 6.57 -7.86 8.23
C LEU A 320 5.75 -8.07 9.51
N GLY A 321 5.24 -6.99 10.12
CA GLY A 321 4.31 -7.06 11.24
C GLY A 321 3.05 -7.88 10.92
N LYS A 322 2.46 -7.70 9.73
CA LYS A 322 1.30 -8.50 9.28
C LYS A 322 1.66 -9.97 9.10
N VAL A 323 2.83 -10.28 8.54
CA VAL A 323 3.30 -11.67 8.36
C VAL A 323 3.53 -12.34 9.70
N ILE A 324 4.14 -11.65 10.67
CA ILE A 324 4.34 -12.19 12.03
C ILE A 324 2.99 -12.48 12.69
N LEU A 325 2.03 -11.56 12.62
CA LEU A 325 0.68 -11.77 13.16
C LEU A 325 -0.06 -12.90 12.45
N LEU A 326 0.10 -13.03 11.13
CA LEU A 326 -0.47 -14.14 10.37
C LEU A 326 0.10 -15.48 10.86
N VAL A 327 1.41 -15.59 11.07
CA VAL A 327 2.04 -16.79 11.64
C VAL A 327 1.47 -17.10 13.02
N ILE A 328 1.31 -16.09 13.89
CA ILE A 328 0.68 -16.25 15.21
C ILE A 328 -0.77 -16.77 15.08
N MET A 329 -1.56 -16.22 14.16
CA MET A 329 -2.92 -16.68 13.89
C MET A 329 -2.96 -18.11 13.37
N ILE A 330 -2.04 -18.50 12.49
CA ILE A 330 -1.92 -19.89 11.99
C ILE A 330 -1.61 -20.85 13.13
N ILE A 331 -0.74 -20.47 14.07
CA ILE A 331 -0.44 -21.28 15.27
C ILE A 331 -1.71 -21.47 16.11
N PHE A 332 -2.47 -20.40 16.37
CA PHE A 332 -3.74 -20.51 17.09
C PHE A 332 -4.76 -21.38 16.34
N ALA A 333 -4.90 -21.19 15.03
CA ALA A 333 -5.79 -21.98 14.18
C ALA A 333 -5.41 -23.47 14.19
N ALA A 334 -4.12 -23.80 14.14
CA ALA A 334 -3.63 -25.18 14.22
C ALA A 334 -3.90 -25.82 15.59
N VAL A 335 -3.74 -25.06 16.68
CA VAL A 335 -4.12 -25.51 18.04
C VAL A 335 -5.63 -25.75 18.13
N ASN A 336 -6.45 -24.86 17.57
CA ASN A 336 -7.90 -25.00 17.54
C ASN A 336 -8.33 -26.20 16.69
N PHE A 337 -7.67 -26.43 15.56
CA PHE A 337 -7.90 -27.57 14.66
C PHE A 337 -7.63 -28.91 15.34
N THR A 338 -6.47 -29.05 15.99
CA THR A 338 -6.09 -30.29 16.70
C THR A 338 -7.05 -30.60 17.86
N LYS A 339 -7.47 -29.58 18.62
CA LYS A 339 -8.49 -29.72 19.67
C LYS A 339 -9.85 -30.14 19.12
N GLY A 340 -10.29 -29.55 18.00
CA GLY A 340 -11.51 -29.93 17.29
C GLY A 340 -11.48 -31.38 16.80
N LYS A 341 -10.34 -31.86 16.31
CA LYS A 341 -10.15 -33.25 15.89
C LYS A 341 -10.24 -34.22 17.07
N ARG A 342 -9.55 -33.92 18.18
CA ARG A 342 -9.43 -34.79 19.37
C ARG A 342 -10.63 -34.77 20.34
N LYS A 343 -11.70 -34.02 20.05
CA LYS A 343 -12.85 -33.80 20.97
C LYS A 343 -12.40 -33.47 22.40
N SER A 344 -11.35 -32.65 22.54
CA SER A 344 -10.71 -32.35 23.83
C SER A 344 -11.74 -31.91 24.88
N GLU A 345 -11.64 -32.49 26.08
CA GLU A 345 -12.52 -32.14 27.20
C GLU A 345 -12.26 -30.71 27.70
N LYS A 346 -10.99 -30.27 27.69
CA LYS A 346 -10.56 -28.90 27.98
C LYS A 346 -11.00 -27.96 26.86
N GLY A 347 -11.77 -26.93 27.20
CA GLY A 347 -12.41 -26.00 26.27
C GLY A 347 -11.45 -25.19 25.39
N VAL A 348 -11.99 -24.60 24.32
CA VAL A 348 -11.25 -23.89 23.25
C VAL A 348 -11.10 -22.37 23.52
N SER A 349 -11.54 -21.91 24.71
CA SER A 349 -11.93 -20.51 24.96
C SER A 349 -10.85 -19.43 24.78
N PRO A 350 -9.59 -19.57 25.26
CA PRO A 350 -8.64 -18.45 25.23
C PRO A 350 -7.99 -18.22 23.86
N SER A 351 -7.74 -19.29 23.08
CA SER A 351 -7.03 -19.19 21.80
C SER A 351 -7.84 -18.49 20.71
N LEU A 352 -9.17 -18.62 20.72
CA LEU A 352 -10.04 -17.93 19.77
C LEU A 352 -10.09 -16.42 19.98
N TRP A 353 -10.05 -15.96 21.24
CA TRP A 353 -9.93 -14.53 21.55
C TRP A 353 -8.57 -13.98 21.11
N GLY A 354 -7.49 -14.74 21.33
CA GLY A 354 -6.16 -14.40 20.84
C GLY A 354 -6.11 -14.29 19.31
N GLU A 355 -6.72 -15.25 18.60
CA GLU A 355 -6.80 -15.26 17.13
C GLU A 355 -7.62 -14.07 16.60
N LEU A 356 -8.77 -13.76 17.21
CA LEU A 356 -9.58 -12.60 16.84
C LEU A 356 -8.86 -11.27 17.12
N LEU A 357 -8.18 -11.14 18.26
CA LEU A 357 -7.40 -9.95 18.59
C LEU A 357 -6.26 -9.74 17.58
N ALA A 358 -5.53 -10.79 17.24
CA ALA A 358 -4.51 -10.73 16.19
C ALA A 358 -5.12 -10.33 14.84
N GLY A 359 -6.28 -10.88 14.46
CA GLY A 359 -7.01 -10.50 13.26
C GLY A 359 -7.42 -9.01 13.25
N ILE A 360 -7.90 -8.49 14.39
CA ILE A 360 -8.24 -7.07 14.55
C ILE A 360 -7.00 -6.18 14.33
N ILE A 361 -5.84 -6.55 14.90
CA ILE A 361 -4.59 -5.83 14.72
C ILE A 361 -4.11 -5.92 13.26
N VAL A 362 -4.24 -7.08 12.62
CA VAL A 362 -3.92 -7.25 11.19
C VAL A 362 -4.75 -6.31 10.32
N LEU A 363 -6.02 -6.06 10.65
CA LEU A 363 -6.83 -5.08 9.93
C LEU A 363 -6.30 -3.65 10.12
N VAL A 364 -5.86 -3.27 11.32
CA VAL A 364 -5.23 -1.95 11.55
C VAL A 364 -3.96 -1.82 10.71
N LEU A 365 -3.08 -2.80 10.74
CA LEU A 365 -1.88 -2.82 9.90
C LEU A 365 -2.21 -2.84 8.40
N SER A 366 -3.34 -3.45 8.00
CA SER A 366 -3.80 -3.41 6.61
C SER A 366 -4.20 -2.00 6.19
N VAL A 367 -4.87 -1.25 7.07
CA VAL A 367 -5.19 0.15 6.80
C VAL A 367 -3.91 0.98 6.70
N ILE A 368 -2.96 0.82 7.62
CA ILE A 368 -1.68 1.54 7.55
C ILE A 368 -0.95 1.21 6.24
N LEU A 369 -0.77 -0.08 5.93
CA LEU A 369 -0.06 -0.54 4.73
C LEU A 369 -0.67 -0.02 3.42
N THR A 370 -2.01 0.03 3.33
CA THR A 370 -2.72 0.52 2.12
C THR A 370 -2.67 2.04 1.94
N ASN A 371 -2.17 2.78 2.93
CA ASN A 371 -2.01 4.23 2.87
C ASN A 371 -0.55 4.68 2.96
N LEU A 372 0.39 3.76 3.18
CA LEU A 372 1.81 4.05 3.05
C LEU A 372 2.22 4.02 1.57
N PRO A 373 3.19 4.85 1.15
CA PRO A 373 3.87 4.68 -0.13
C PRO A 373 4.41 3.26 -0.22
N THR A 374 4.24 2.63 -1.38
CA THR A 374 4.83 1.30 -1.63
C THR A 374 6.36 1.37 -1.59
N ALA A 375 7.02 0.24 -1.35
CA ALA A 375 8.48 0.19 -1.41
C ALA A 375 9.03 0.34 -2.85
N MET A 376 8.19 0.25 -3.88
CA MET A 376 8.53 0.64 -5.25
C MET A 376 8.60 2.18 -5.40
N THR A 377 7.66 2.89 -4.78
CA THR A 377 7.62 4.36 -4.84
C THR A 377 8.60 5.02 -3.88
N SER A 378 8.92 4.38 -2.76
CA SER A 378 9.93 4.84 -1.80
C SER A 378 10.80 3.66 -1.33
N PRO A 379 11.82 3.26 -2.10
CA PRO A 379 12.64 2.07 -1.84
C PRO A 379 13.62 2.24 -0.67
N GLY A 380 13.82 3.48 -0.23
CA GLY A 380 14.80 3.88 0.77
C GLY A 380 16.24 3.84 0.25
N PRO A 381 17.22 4.20 1.11
CA PRO A 381 18.63 4.29 0.72
C PRO A 381 19.15 2.96 0.19
N ILE A 382 19.94 2.98 -0.88
CA ILE A 382 20.63 1.80 -1.41
C ILE A 382 22.08 1.79 -0.95
N LYS A 383 22.58 0.60 -0.59
CA LYS A 383 23.97 0.32 -0.26
C LYS A 383 24.27 -1.09 -0.72
N GLU A 384 25.01 -1.22 -1.81
CA GLU A 384 25.36 -2.50 -2.42
C GLU A 384 26.87 -2.58 -2.62
N SER A 385 27.45 -3.75 -2.38
CA SER A 385 28.87 -3.97 -2.61
C SER A 385 29.08 -5.07 -3.65
N LYS A 386 30.00 -4.82 -4.57
CA LYS A 386 30.48 -5.79 -5.55
C LYS A 386 31.99 -5.96 -5.43
N THR A 387 32.45 -7.17 -5.72
CA THR A 387 33.88 -7.48 -5.79
C THR A 387 34.29 -7.43 -7.25
N VAL A 388 35.32 -6.64 -7.56
CA VAL A 388 35.83 -6.34 -8.90
C VAL A 388 37.32 -6.68 -8.92
N ASN A 389 37.85 -7.01 -10.11
CA ASN A 389 39.27 -7.22 -10.41
C ASN A 389 40.11 -7.80 -9.25
N GLN A 390 40.24 -9.12 -9.24
CA GLN A 390 41.12 -9.87 -8.36
C GLN A 390 40.89 -9.65 -6.84
N GLY A 391 39.73 -9.13 -6.40
CA GLY A 391 39.30 -9.15 -5.00
C GLY A 391 39.06 -7.77 -4.35
N SER A 392 39.24 -6.68 -5.08
CA SER A 392 38.90 -5.33 -4.60
C SER A 392 37.38 -5.18 -4.47
N LYS A 393 36.91 -4.43 -3.49
CA LYS A 393 35.48 -4.26 -3.20
C LYS A 393 35.05 -2.82 -3.42
N ILE A 394 34.09 -2.63 -4.32
CA ILE A 394 33.42 -1.35 -4.59
C ILE A 394 32.06 -1.40 -3.93
N THR A 395 31.75 -0.41 -3.08
CA THR A 395 30.44 -0.26 -2.46
C THR A 395 29.81 1.03 -2.93
N PHE A 396 28.68 0.91 -3.62
CA PHE A 396 27.87 2.04 -4.05
C PHE A 396 26.75 2.29 -3.05
N GLU A 397 26.56 3.57 -2.72
CA GLU A 397 25.49 4.04 -1.85
C GLU A 397 24.81 5.27 -2.46
N ALA A 398 23.48 5.28 -2.46
CA ALA A 398 22.69 6.44 -2.83
C ALA A 398 21.59 6.69 -1.78
N THR A 399 21.53 7.93 -1.30
CA THR A 399 20.59 8.37 -0.26
C THR A 399 19.93 9.70 -0.67
N PRO A 400 18.59 9.83 -0.58
CA PRO A 400 17.61 8.83 -0.12
C PRO A 400 17.13 7.83 -1.20
N ASN A 401 17.70 7.87 -2.42
CA ASN A 401 17.33 7.02 -3.56
C ASN A 401 15.94 7.33 -4.15
N VAL A 402 15.73 8.62 -4.42
CA VAL A 402 14.48 9.19 -4.96
C VAL A 402 14.78 10.13 -6.12
N ILE A 403 13.74 10.61 -6.83
CA ILE A 403 13.92 11.65 -7.85
C ILE A 403 14.51 12.94 -7.25
N GLY A 404 15.48 13.53 -7.94
CA GLY A 404 16.11 14.79 -7.62
C GLY A 404 17.34 14.62 -6.73
N LYS A 405 17.43 15.40 -5.66
CA LYS A 405 18.67 15.56 -4.88
C LYS A 405 19.02 14.27 -4.14
N ASN A 406 20.14 13.66 -4.52
CA ASN A 406 20.72 12.51 -3.85
C ASN A 406 22.18 12.77 -3.48
N THR A 407 22.62 12.10 -2.42
CA THR A 407 24.04 11.94 -2.10
C THR A 407 24.46 10.57 -2.60
N PHE A 408 25.46 10.56 -3.48
CA PHE A 408 26.10 9.35 -3.99
C PHE A 408 27.44 9.16 -3.28
N ALA A 409 27.71 7.95 -2.84
CA ALA A 409 28.95 7.60 -2.18
C ALA A 409 29.52 6.29 -2.73
N ILE A 410 30.84 6.25 -2.84
CA ILE A 410 31.61 5.08 -3.25
C ILE A 410 32.65 4.79 -2.16
N ASP A 411 32.51 3.65 -1.48
CA ASP A 411 33.56 3.09 -0.61
C ASP A 411 34.38 2.05 -1.38
N LEU A 412 35.68 2.28 -1.46
CA LEU A 412 36.68 1.51 -2.19
C LEU A 412 37.63 0.80 -1.22
N LYS A 413 37.64 -0.53 -1.27
CA LYS A 413 38.55 -1.36 -0.49
C LYS A 413 39.38 -2.26 -1.40
N ASP A 414 40.64 -2.46 -1.04
CA ASP A 414 41.51 -3.45 -1.68
C ASP A 414 41.13 -4.89 -1.27
N ARG A 415 41.90 -5.85 -1.75
CA ARG A 415 41.73 -7.30 -1.47
C ARG A 415 41.88 -7.65 0.01
N ASN A 416 42.62 -6.83 0.76
CA ASN A 416 42.86 -7.00 2.19
C ASN A 416 41.80 -6.26 3.04
N GLY A 417 40.81 -5.62 2.39
CA GLY A 417 39.77 -4.84 3.04
C GLY A 417 40.22 -3.44 3.50
N GLN A 418 41.41 -3.00 3.12
CA GLN A 418 41.95 -1.69 3.44
C GLN A 418 41.48 -0.62 2.43
N PRO A 419 41.31 0.64 2.85
CA PRO A 419 40.92 1.71 1.94
C PRO A 419 41.97 1.93 0.83
N MET A 420 41.54 1.98 -0.43
CA MET A 420 42.44 2.24 -1.56
C MET A 420 42.95 3.70 -1.54
N LYS A 421 44.25 3.90 -1.79
CA LYS A 421 44.91 5.21 -1.71
C LYS A 421 45.28 5.83 -3.06
N ASN A 422 45.56 5.00 -4.06
CA ASN A 422 46.06 5.43 -5.38
C ASN A 422 44.93 5.67 -6.39
N ILE A 423 43.90 6.41 -5.99
CA ILE A 423 42.76 6.71 -6.87
C ILE A 423 42.90 8.14 -7.38
N GLU A 424 42.83 8.29 -8.70
CA GLU A 424 42.87 9.58 -9.39
C GLU A 424 41.47 10.16 -9.54
N GLN A 425 40.52 9.35 -10.02
CA GLN A 425 39.15 9.82 -10.27
C GLN A 425 38.12 8.72 -10.01
N VAL A 426 36.94 9.13 -9.56
CA VAL A 426 35.74 8.27 -9.49
C VAL A 426 34.61 8.98 -10.21
N VAL A 427 34.10 8.36 -11.26
CA VAL A 427 32.99 8.87 -12.09
C VAL A 427 31.84 7.88 -12.03
N LEU A 428 30.64 8.42 -11.85
CA LEU A 428 29.39 7.70 -11.99
C LEU A 428 28.73 8.09 -13.31
N THR A 429 28.26 7.11 -14.09
CA THR A 429 27.41 7.34 -15.26
C THR A 429 26.04 6.74 -14.99
N PHE A 430 24.99 7.52 -15.21
CA PHE A 430 23.60 7.17 -14.91
C PHE A 430 22.83 6.99 -16.20
N THR A 431 22.20 5.82 -16.36
CA THR A 431 21.39 5.48 -17.53
C THR A 431 20.03 4.91 -17.11
N CYS A 432 18.95 5.59 -17.46
CA CYS A 432 17.59 5.09 -17.24
C CYS A 432 17.32 3.91 -18.18
N GLN A 433 16.74 2.83 -17.64
CA GLN A 433 16.46 1.60 -18.40
C GLN A 433 15.05 1.57 -18.99
N GLU A 434 14.17 2.47 -18.56
CA GLU A 434 12.76 2.51 -18.98
C GLU A 434 12.53 3.47 -20.14
N MET A 435 13.35 4.52 -20.24
CA MET A 435 13.26 5.54 -21.27
C MET A 435 14.67 6.01 -21.62
N ASP A 436 14.95 6.17 -22.92
CA ASP A 436 16.20 6.76 -23.38
C ASP A 436 16.20 8.27 -23.05
N MET A 437 16.98 8.64 -22.04
CA MET A 437 17.19 10.02 -21.60
C MET A 437 18.64 10.47 -21.80
N GLY A 438 19.45 9.69 -22.54
CA GLY A 438 20.90 9.86 -22.60
C GLY A 438 21.61 9.44 -21.31
N GLU A 439 22.91 9.72 -21.27
CA GLU A 439 23.77 9.47 -20.13
C GLU A 439 24.04 10.76 -19.37
N ASP A 440 23.90 10.71 -18.05
CA ASP A 440 24.32 11.78 -17.16
C ASP A 440 25.52 11.30 -16.33
N THR A 441 26.46 12.20 -16.02
CA THR A 441 27.69 11.82 -15.32
C THR A 441 27.91 12.65 -14.06
N LYS A 442 28.52 12.03 -13.05
CA LYS A 442 28.91 12.71 -11.82
C LYS A 442 30.30 12.27 -11.38
N THR A 443 31.22 13.22 -11.34
CA THR A 443 32.52 13.00 -10.68
C THR A 443 32.35 13.17 -9.17
N LEU A 444 32.84 12.21 -8.41
CA LEU A 444 32.80 12.23 -6.94
C LEU A 444 34.08 12.82 -6.37
N LEU A 445 33.95 13.52 -5.24
CA LEU A 445 35.06 14.16 -4.54
C LEU A 445 35.55 13.24 -3.42
N LYS A 446 36.88 13.18 -3.24
CA LYS A 446 37.49 12.42 -2.15
C LYS A 446 37.14 13.05 -0.81
N VAL A 447 36.46 12.30 0.06
CA VAL A 447 36.16 12.71 1.44
C VAL A 447 37.24 12.21 2.39
N LYS A 448 37.70 10.97 2.19
CA LYS A 448 38.83 10.35 2.89
C LYS A 448 39.42 9.22 2.05
N GLU A 449 40.51 8.63 2.49
CA GLU A 449 41.08 7.46 1.80
C GLU A 449 40.03 6.36 1.60
N GLY A 450 39.91 5.89 0.36
CA GLY A 450 38.92 4.92 -0.08
C GLY A 450 37.45 5.38 0.01
N LYS A 451 37.13 6.65 0.25
CA LYS A 451 35.73 7.14 0.26
C LYS A 451 35.55 8.41 -0.55
N TYR A 452 34.63 8.33 -1.51
CA TYR A 452 34.31 9.38 -2.46
C TYR A 452 32.82 9.69 -2.39
N GLU A 453 32.46 10.98 -2.37
CA GLU A 453 31.07 11.41 -2.28
C GLU A 453 30.78 12.58 -3.22
N GLY A 454 29.54 12.68 -3.66
CA GLY A 454 29.07 13.74 -4.53
C GLY A 454 27.56 13.87 -4.44
N MET A 455 27.09 15.11 -4.36
CA MET A 455 25.67 15.43 -4.35
C MET A 455 25.23 15.86 -5.75
N GLY A 456 24.09 15.36 -6.21
CA GLY A 456 23.59 15.64 -7.56
C GLY A 456 22.12 15.30 -7.73
N MET A 457 21.57 15.70 -8.88
CA MET A 457 20.18 15.43 -9.28
C MET A 457 20.11 14.45 -10.46
N ASN A 458 21.09 13.54 -10.54
CA ASN A 458 21.27 12.62 -11.67
C ASN A 458 20.11 11.61 -11.80
N PHE A 459 19.44 11.28 -10.70
CA PHE A 459 18.17 10.55 -10.73
C PHE A 459 17.01 11.51 -10.99
N ASN A 460 16.66 11.71 -12.25
CA ASN A 460 15.62 12.65 -12.67
C ASN A 460 14.26 11.97 -12.98
N MET A 461 14.18 10.64 -12.89
CA MET A 461 12.98 9.84 -13.15
C MET A 461 12.93 8.62 -12.21
N ALA A 462 11.72 8.21 -11.80
CA ALA A 462 11.53 6.96 -11.07
C ALA A 462 11.73 5.76 -12.00
N GLY A 463 12.06 4.61 -11.43
CA GLY A 463 12.17 3.36 -12.18
C GLY A 463 13.56 2.75 -12.09
N ASN A 464 13.89 1.90 -13.06
CA ASN A 464 15.14 1.15 -13.07
C ASN A 464 16.27 1.92 -13.74
N TRP A 465 17.40 2.03 -13.04
CA TRP A 465 18.61 2.72 -13.47
C TRP A 465 19.80 1.77 -13.47
N ASN A 466 20.69 1.95 -14.45
CA ASN A 466 22.05 1.44 -14.39
C ASN A 466 22.98 2.57 -13.95
N VAL A 467 23.75 2.34 -12.89
CA VAL A 467 24.80 3.25 -12.43
C VAL A 467 26.14 2.57 -12.69
N HIS A 468 26.81 3.03 -13.74
CA HIS A 468 28.16 2.58 -14.06
C HIS A 468 29.16 3.34 -13.20
N VAL A 469 29.99 2.62 -12.46
CA VAL A 469 31.05 3.18 -11.62
C VAL A 469 32.37 2.96 -12.34
N HIS A 470 32.99 4.06 -12.75
CA HIS A 470 34.32 4.08 -13.33
C HIS A 470 35.31 4.64 -12.31
N VAL A 471 36.28 3.83 -11.90
CA VAL A 471 37.36 4.25 -11.01
C VAL A 471 38.67 4.22 -11.78
N LEU A 472 39.36 5.36 -11.84
CA LEU A 472 40.69 5.47 -12.43
C LEU A 472 41.73 5.57 -11.31
N THR A 473 42.72 4.68 -11.35
CA THR A 473 43.87 4.73 -10.45
C THR A 473 44.95 5.68 -10.97
N LYS A 474 45.87 6.09 -10.09
CA LYS A 474 47.04 6.90 -10.47
C LYS A 474 48.01 6.17 -11.41
N ASP A 475 47.95 4.85 -11.41
CA ASP A 475 48.73 3.97 -12.26
C ASP A 475 48.02 3.68 -13.59
N PHE A 476 46.93 4.42 -13.89
CA PHE A 476 46.10 4.31 -15.09
C PHE A 476 45.36 2.97 -15.26
N GLU A 477 45.25 2.16 -14.22
CA GLU A 477 44.35 1.02 -14.18
C GLU A 477 42.91 1.46 -13.89
N THR A 478 41.93 0.79 -14.50
CA THR A 478 40.51 1.04 -14.28
C THR A 478 39.85 -0.06 -13.46
N LEU A 479 38.87 0.33 -12.64
CA LEU A 479 37.98 -0.60 -11.94
C LEU A 479 36.55 -0.19 -12.26
N ASP A 480 35.92 -0.99 -13.12
CA ASP A 480 34.61 -0.72 -13.68
C ASP A 480 33.58 -1.71 -13.15
N THR A 481 32.42 -1.22 -12.72
CA THR A 481 31.29 -2.08 -12.36
C THR A 481 29.97 -1.34 -12.47
N ASP A 482 28.94 -2.09 -12.82
CA ASP A 482 27.57 -1.58 -12.87
C ASP A 482 26.79 -1.91 -11.60
N PHE A 483 25.91 -1.00 -11.18
CA PHE A 483 24.90 -1.22 -10.14
C PHE A 483 23.51 -1.01 -10.72
N LYS A 484 22.60 -1.96 -10.48
CA LYS A 484 21.19 -1.82 -10.86
C LYS A 484 20.43 -1.22 -9.69
N VAL A 485 19.86 -0.05 -9.90
CA VAL A 485 19.21 0.73 -8.85
C VAL A 485 17.76 0.96 -9.22
N MET A 486 16.84 0.68 -8.29
CA MET A 486 15.46 1.13 -8.43
C MET A 486 15.30 2.45 -7.69
N VAL A 487 14.96 3.50 -8.42
CA VAL A 487 14.75 4.87 -7.92
C VAL A 487 13.27 5.09 -7.64
N GLY A 488 12.97 5.57 -6.43
CA GLY A 488 11.61 5.88 -6.03
C GLY A 488 11.09 7.21 -6.60
N SER A 489 9.78 7.31 -6.77
CA SER A 489 9.10 8.57 -7.09
C SER A 489 8.85 9.46 -5.86
N GLN A 490 9.04 8.93 -4.65
CA GLN A 490 8.76 9.61 -3.37
C GLN A 490 9.86 9.45 -2.32
#